data_AF-A0A926III4-F1
#
_entry.id   AF-A0A926III4-F1
#
_cell.length_a   1.000
_cell.length_b   1.000
_cell.length_c   1.000
_cell.angle_alpha   90.00
_cell.angle_beta   90.00
_cell.angle_gamma   90.00
#
_symmetry.space_group_name_H-M   'P 1'
#
loop_
_entity.id
_entity.type
_entity.pdbx_description
1 polymer ?
#
loop_
_entity_poly.entity_id
_entity_poly.type
_entity_poly.pdbx_seq_one_letter_code
_entity_poly.pdbx_strand_id
1 'polypeptide(L)'
;MSNLENLTQKIIDDAKSSAEGIIKEAEKKKEGLVSSRLEEAERLAEEILERANNEAEAIRYGIVSNAKLKARDKKISAKRNTMERTFQLAKSSFTNMNEKDYLNFLKSNIGNLKLKGTENLIVSENMRDSVKNAGFALQISDTETVDSGFMIKDKNTILNYTFDSIVDYLRDELESSIVHSLFKE
;
A
#
# COMPACT_ATOMS: atom_id res chain seq x y z
N MET A 1 9.37 93.79 53.40
CA MET A 1 8.45 92.72 52.96
C MET A 1 9.04 91.81 51.88
N SER A 2 10.17 92.16 51.22
CA SER A 2 10.72 91.42 50.07
C SER A 2 11.45 90.08 50.37
N ASN A 3 12.00 89.86 51.57
CA ASN A 3 12.80 88.65 51.84
C ASN A 3 11.96 87.39 52.09
N LEU A 4 10.78 87.53 52.67
CA LEU A 4 9.90 86.38 52.95
C LEU A 4 9.25 85.88 51.66
N GLU A 5 8.80 86.81 50.80
CA GLU A 5 8.22 86.55 49.48
C GLU A 5 9.23 85.85 48.55
N ASN A 6 10.49 86.30 48.52
CA ASN A 6 11.54 85.63 47.75
C ASN A 6 11.81 84.19 48.23
N LEU A 7 11.79 83.94 49.53
CA LEU A 7 11.98 82.60 50.08
C LEU A 7 10.79 81.68 49.74
N THR A 8 9.55 82.21 49.80
CA THR A 8 8.36 81.44 49.42
C THR A 8 8.34 81.13 47.93
N GLN A 9 8.72 82.10 47.08
CA GLN A 9 8.81 81.90 45.65
C GLN A 9 9.83 80.82 45.29
N LYS A 10 11.00 80.84 45.93
CA LYS A 10 12.04 79.81 45.72
C LYS A 10 11.57 78.41 46.12
N ILE A 11 10.87 78.27 47.25
CA ILE A 11 10.29 76.99 47.67
C ILE A 11 9.26 76.47 46.64
N ILE A 12 8.44 77.38 46.10
CA ILE A 12 7.45 77.03 45.07
C ILE A 12 8.14 76.58 43.78
N ASP A 13 9.20 77.28 43.37
CA ASP A 13 9.93 76.97 42.14
C ASP A 13 10.72 75.64 42.27
N ASP A 14 11.34 75.40 43.43
CA ASP A 14 12.00 74.13 43.73
C ASP A 14 11.00 72.96 43.75
N ALA A 15 9.81 73.17 44.35
CA ALA A 15 8.74 72.17 44.35
C ALA A 15 8.20 71.88 42.95
N LYS A 16 8.04 72.90 42.10
CA LYS A 16 7.64 72.74 40.69
C LYS A 16 8.69 71.98 39.90
N SER A 17 9.97 72.35 40.04
CA SER A 17 11.07 71.66 39.35
C SER A 17 11.17 70.19 39.77
N SER A 18 10.93 69.89 41.06
CA SER A 18 10.91 68.52 41.56
C SER A 18 9.72 67.73 40.98
N ALA A 19 8.53 68.33 40.95
CA ALA A 19 7.34 67.73 40.35
C ALA A 19 7.52 67.44 38.85
N GLU A 20 8.07 68.39 38.09
CA GLU A 20 8.40 68.20 36.68
C GLU A 20 9.41 67.08 36.47
N GLY A 21 10.43 66.98 37.34
CA GLY A 21 11.40 65.89 37.33
C GLY A 21 10.75 64.51 37.53
N ILE A 22 9.84 64.40 38.50
CA ILE A 22 9.09 63.17 38.78
C ILE A 22 8.20 62.78 37.59
N ILE A 23 7.48 63.74 37.00
CA ILE A 23 6.62 63.50 35.83
C ILE A 23 7.46 62.99 34.66
N LYS A 24 8.58 63.66 34.36
CA LYS A 24 9.47 63.27 33.26
C LYS A 24 10.07 61.88 33.45
N GLU A 25 10.44 61.53 34.68
CA GLU A 25 10.94 60.18 34.99
C GLU A 25 9.84 59.12 34.84
N ALA A 26 8.63 59.42 35.29
CA ALA A 26 7.47 58.53 35.15
C ALA A 26 7.10 58.30 33.68
N GLU A 27 7.11 59.36 32.85
CA GLU A 27 6.89 59.27 31.41
C GLU A 27 7.95 58.41 30.72
N LYS A 28 9.24 58.64 31.03
CA LYS A 28 10.33 57.83 30.48
C LYS A 28 10.21 56.35 30.87
N LYS A 29 9.84 56.06 32.13
CA LYS A 29 9.60 54.68 32.60
C LYS A 29 8.41 54.04 31.89
N LYS A 30 7.33 54.80 31.69
CA LYS A 30 6.14 54.34 30.96
C LYS A 30 6.49 54.00 29.51
N GLU A 31 7.19 54.87 28.80
CA GLU A 31 7.61 54.64 27.41
C GLU A 31 8.51 53.42 27.29
N GLY A 32 9.51 53.28 28.17
CA GLY A 32 10.38 52.09 28.18
C GLY A 32 9.63 50.79 28.45
N LEU A 33 8.66 50.80 29.38
CA LEU A 33 7.82 49.64 29.66
C LEU A 33 6.94 49.28 28.46
N VAL A 34 6.32 50.27 27.82
CA VAL A 34 5.47 50.04 26.64
C VAL A 34 6.30 49.49 25.48
N SER A 35 7.46 50.07 25.18
CA SER A 35 8.35 49.59 24.12
C SER A 35 8.76 48.14 24.36
N SER A 36 9.21 47.81 25.58
CA SER A 36 9.62 46.45 25.92
C SER A 36 8.49 45.43 25.79
N ARG A 37 7.26 45.81 26.15
CA ARG A 37 6.08 44.93 26.00
C ARG A 37 5.65 44.77 24.56
N LEU A 38 5.80 45.81 23.72
CA LEU A 38 5.54 45.72 22.28
C LEU A 38 6.55 44.78 21.61
N GLU A 39 7.84 44.95 21.88
CA GLU A 39 8.90 44.06 21.36
C GLU A 39 8.69 42.61 21.79
N GLU A 40 8.30 42.38 23.05
CA GLU A 40 7.98 41.04 23.54
C GLU A 40 6.76 40.43 22.82
N ALA A 41 5.71 41.23 22.60
CA ALA A 41 4.51 40.79 21.89
C ALA A 41 4.79 40.47 20.42
N GLU A 42 5.60 41.29 19.73
CA GLU A 42 6.02 41.07 18.35
C GLU A 42 6.83 39.78 18.22
N ARG A 43 7.82 39.57 19.10
CA ARG A 43 8.61 38.33 19.10
C ARG A 43 7.74 37.09 19.31
N LEU A 44 6.79 37.14 20.25
CA LEU A 44 5.87 36.03 20.49
C LEU A 44 4.95 35.77 19.29
N ALA A 45 4.49 36.84 18.62
CA ALA A 45 3.68 36.71 17.41
C ALA A 45 4.49 36.05 16.27
N GLU A 46 5.74 36.45 16.09
CA GLU A 46 6.66 35.85 15.11
C GLU A 46 6.89 34.36 15.40
N GLU A 47 7.18 33.97 16.65
CA GLU A 47 7.34 32.56 17.04
C GLU A 47 6.08 31.72 16.77
N ILE A 48 4.89 32.27 17.05
CA ILE A 48 3.62 31.59 16.79
C ILE A 48 3.43 31.38 15.29
N LEU A 49 3.70 32.41 14.47
CA LEU A 49 3.58 32.33 13.02
C LEU A 49 4.59 31.35 12.41
N GLU A 50 5.84 31.38 12.85
CA GLU A 50 6.87 30.44 12.40
C GLU A 50 6.47 29.00 12.73
N ARG A 51 6.02 28.75 13.96
CA ARG A 51 5.56 27.42 14.38
C ARG A 51 4.36 26.94 13.56
N ALA A 52 3.36 27.81 13.36
CA ALA A 52 2.19 27.48 12.56
C ALA A 52 2.55 27.16 11.10
N ASN A 53 3.49 27.90 10.51
CA ASN A 53 3.98 27.63 9.15
C ASN A 53 4.70 26.27 9.07
N ASN A 54 5.58 25.98 10.02
CA ASN A 54 6.29 24.70 10.07
C ASN A 54 5.33 23.51 10.26
N GLU A 55 4.32 23.65 11.13
CA GLU A 55 3.27 22.64 11.32
C GLU A 55 2.44 22.45 10.04
N ALA A 56 2.04 23.54 9.38
CA ALA A 56 1.29 23.47 8.13
C ALA A 56 2.07 22.74 7.02
N GLU A 57 3.37 23.01 6.88
CA GLU A 57 4.22 22.32 5.92
C GLU A 57 4.40 20.83 6.26
N ALA A 58 4.57 20.48 7.54
CA ALA A 58 4.63 19.09 7.98
C ALA A 58 3.33 18.34 7.66
N ILE A 59 2.17 18.95 7.92
CA ILE A 59 0.86 18.39 7.57
C ILE A 59 0.73 18.21 6.06
N ARG A 60 1.07 19.24 5.27
CA ARG A 60 1.03 19.19 3.81
C ARG A 60 1.88 18.06 3.27
N TYR A 61 3.12 17.95 3.75
CA TYR A 61 4.03 16.87 3.38
C TYR A 61 3.45 15.50 3.73
N GLY A 62 2.90 15.35 4.94
CA GLY A 62 2.25 14.13 5.40
C GLY A 62 1.09 13.69 4.52
N ILE A 63 0.22 14.64 4.14
CA ILE A 63 -0.93 14.39 3.24
C ILE A 63 -0.44 13.89 1.88
N VAL A 64 0.52 14.59 1.27
CA VAL A 64 1.03 14.23 -0.07
C VAL A 64 1.75 12.88 -0.04
N SER A 65 2.56 12.62 0.97
CA SER A 65 3.27 11.35 1.14
C SER A 65 2.28 10.18 1.28
N ASN A 66 1.28 10.33 2.16
CA ASN A 66 0.24 9.32 2.34
C ASN A 66 -0.60 9.09 1.07
N ALA A 67 -0.92 10.15 0.32
CA ALA A 67 -1.62 10.03 -0.94
C ALA A 67 -0.81 9.23 -1.98
N LYS A 68 0.50 9.50 -2.08
CA LYS A 68 1.41 8.75 -2.97
C LYS A 68 1.49 7.27 -2.59
N LEU A 69 1.61 6.96 -1.30
CA LEU A 69 1.62 5.58 -0.82
C LEU A 69 0.32 4.86 -1.18
N LYS A 70 -0.84 5.46 -0.88
CA LYS A 70 -2.14 4.89 -1.24
C LYS A 70 -2.30 4.66 -2.74
N ALA A 71 -1.82 5.59 -3.57
CA ALA A 71 -1.87 5.44 -5.02
C ALA A 71 -0.99 4.27 -5.51
N ARG A 72 0.22 4.15 -4.95
CA ARG A 72 1.14 3.04 -5.23
C ARG A 72 0.53 1.70 -4.84
N ASP A 73 -0.03 1.60 -3.65
CA ASP A 73 -0.62 0.37 -3.14
C ASP A 73 -1.83 -0.05 -3.98
N LYS A 74 -2.67 0.91 -4.39
CA LYS A 74 -3.76 0.67 -5.35
C LYS A 74 -3.24 0.14 -6.70
N LYS A 75 -2.17 0.73 -7.26
CA LYS A 75 -1.54 0.24 -8.50
C LYS A 75 -1.06 -1.20 -8.34
N ILE A 76 -0.35 -1.51 -7.25
CA ILE A 76 0.17 -2.86 -6.99
C ILE A 76 -0.97 -3.86 -6.81
N SER A 77 -2.01 -3.51 -6.05
CA SER A 77 -3.17 -4.36 -5.86
C SER A 77 -3.90 -4.64 -7.17
N ALA A 78 -4.12 -3.64 -8.02
CA ALA A 78 -4.73 -3.82 -9.33
C ALA A 78 -3.91 -4.76 -10.23
N LYS A 79 -2.57 -4.64 -10.22
CA LYS A 79 -1.69 -5.55 -10.95
C LYS A 79 -1.82 -6.99 -10.47
N ARG A 80 -1.75 -7.23 -9.16
CA ARG A 80 -1.92 -8.56 -8.57
C ARG A 80 -3.27 -9.17 -8.92
N ASN A 81 -4.34 -8.40 -8.84
CA ASN A 81 -5.68 -8.87 -9.21
C ASN A 81 -5.77 -9.23 -10.70
N THR A 82 -5.07 -8.48 -11.56
CA THR A 82 -5.01 -8.78 -13.00
C THR A 82 -4.22 -10.06 -13.27
N MET A 83 -3.09 -10.26 -12.57
CA MET A 83 -2.31 -11.50 -12.63
C MET A 83 -3.16 -12.70 -12.18
N GLU A 84 -3.82 -12.59 -11.03
CA GLU A 84 -4.68 -13.65 -10.51
C GLU A 84 -5.78 -13.99 -11.51
N ARG A 85 -6.48 -12.98 -12.04
CA ARG A 85 -7.51 -13.18 -13.06
C ARG A 85 -6.95 -13.85 -14.32
N THR A 86 -5.72 -13.55 -14.72
CA THR A 86 -5.09 -14.19 -15.89
C THR A 86 -4.87 -15.69 -15.65
N PHE A 87 -4.35 -16.07 -14.49
CA PHE A 87 -4.19 -17.48 -14.15
C PHE A 87 -5.54 -18.21 -13.99
N GLN A 88 -6.54 -17.55 -13.40
CA GLN A 88 -7.89 -18.11 -13.30
C GLN A 88 -8.53 -18.32 -14.69
N LEU A 89 -8.32 -17.40 -15.62
CA LEU A 89 -8.77 -17.55 -17.00
C LEU A 89 -8.04 -18.70 -17.71
N ALA A 90 -6.74 -18.87 -17.48
CA ALA A 90 -5.98 -20.00 -18.03
C ALA A 90 -6.52 -21.34 -17.50
N LYS A 91 -6.70 -21.46 -16.18
CA LYS A 91 -7.30 -22.64 -15.53
C LYS A 91 -8.70 -22.94 -16.10
N SER A 92 -9.54 -21.92 -16.19
CA SER A 92 -10.89 -22.04 -16.77
C SER A 92 -10.85 -22.47 -18.24
N SER A 93 -9.90 -21.97 -19.03
CA SER A 93 -9.75 -22.36 -20.43
C SER A 93 -9.35 -23.84 -20.56
N PHE A 94 -8.52 -24.36 -19.67
CA PHE A 94 -8.16 -25.78 -19.66
C PHE A 94 -9.32 -26.65 -19.20
N THR A 95 -10.05 -26.28 -18.15
CA THR A 95 -11.23 -27.02 -17.69
C THR A 95 -12.32 -27.12 -18.76
N ASN A 96 -12.46 -26.08 -19.59
CA ASN A 96 -13.42 -26.05 -20.72
C ASN A 96 -12.82 -26.55 -22.04
N MET A 97 -11.69 -27.26 -22.00
CA MET A 97 -11.07 -27.85 -23.19
C MET A 97 -12.02 -28.87 -23.83
N ASN A 98 -12.08 -28.88 -25.16
CA ASN A 98 -12.89 -29.86 -25.88
C ASN A 98 -12.32 -31.28 -25.71
N GLU A 99 -13.19 -32.27 -25.90
CA GLU A 99 -12.86 -33.69 -25.72
C GLU A 99 -11.64 -34.15 -26.55
N LYS A 100 -11.53 -33.70 -27.80
CA LYS A 100 -10.43 -34.10 -28.70
C LYS A 100 -9.08 -33.61 -28.16
N ASP A 101 -9.00 -32.35 -27.76
CA ASP A 101 -7.79 -31.75 -27.23
C ASP A 101 -7.42 -32.35 -25.87
N TYR A 102 -8.42 -32.65 -25.03
CA TYR A 102 -8.21 -33.33 -23.76
C TYR A 102 -7.63 -34.75 -23.95
N LEU A 103 -8.17 -35.53 -24.90
CA LEU A 103 -7.63 -36.86 -25.22
C LEU A 103 -6.21 -36.79 -25.77
N ASN A 104 -5.89 -35.78 -26.57
CA ASN A 104 -4.52 -35.55 -27.05
C ASN A 104 -3.56 -35.18 -25.91
N PHE A 105 -4.01 -34.35 -24.97
CA PHE A 105 -3.27 -34.02 -23.77
C PHE A 105 -2.96 -35.26 -22.93
N LEU A 106 -3.95 -36.13 -22.69
CA LEU A 106 -3.76 -37.41 -22.00
C LEU A 106 -2.75 -38.30 -22.72
N LYS A 107 -2.92 -38.52 -24.04
CA LYS A 107 -2.02 -39.37 -24.83
C LYS A 107 -0.58 -38.88 -24.79
N SER A 108 -0.38 -37.57 -24.93
CA SER A 108 0.96 -36.96 -24.94
C SER A 108 1.66 -37.11 -23.59
N ASN A 109 0.94 -36.91 -22.48
CA ASN A 109 1.54 -37.01 -21.16
C ASN A 109 1.73 -38.47 -20.71
N ILE A 110 0.73 -39.33 -20.92
CA ILE A 110 0.82 -40.76 -20.56
C ILE A 110 1.85 -41.49 -21.41
N GLY A 111 1.92 -41.20 -22.72
CA GLY A 111 2.87 -41.83 -23.64
C GLY A 111 4.34 -41.57 -23.30
N ASN A 112 4.62 -40.48 -22.57
CA ASN A 112 5.96 -40.13 -22.12
C ASN A 112 6.35 -40.78 -20.78
N LEU A 113 5.44 -41.50 -20.12
CA LEU A 113 5.66 -42.08 -18.80
C LEU A 113 6.02 -43.57 -18.88
N LYS A 114 6.97 -43.99 -18.04
CA LYS A 114 7.30 -45.41 -17.84
C LYS A 114 6.36 -45.99 -16.79
N LEU A 115 5.22 -46.51 -17.23
CA LEU A 115 4.17 -47.08 -16.38
C LEU A 115 4.31 -48.61 -16.28
N LYS A 116 3.94 -49.18 -15.13
CA LYS A 116 3.98 -50.62 -14.87
C LYS A 116 2.73 -51.35 -15.38
N GLY A 117 1.67 -50.61 -15.68
CA GLY A 117 0.38 -51.13 -16.14
C GLY A 117 -0.57 -51.52 -15.00
N THR A 118 -0.17 -51.32 -13.74
CA THR A 118 -1.01 -51.57 -12.55
C THR A 118 -1.59 -50.30 -11.96
N GLU A 119 -1.27 -49.15 -12.54
CA GLU A 119 -1.70 -47.84 -12.08
C GLU A 119 -3.13 -47.52 -12.51
N ASN A 120 -3.85 -46.79 -11.65
CA ASN A 120 -5.20 -46.30 -11.93
C ASN A 120 -5.15 -44.88 -12.48
N LEU A 121 -5.77 -44.67 -13.63
CA LEU A 121 -6.03 -43.38 -14.24
C LEU A 121 -7.32 -42.79 -13.66
N ILE A 122 -7.21 -41.61 -13.06
CA ILE A 122 -8.32 -40.85 -12.49
C ILE A 122 -8.53 -39.62 -13.37
N VAL A 123 -9.74 -39.45 -13.89
CA VAL A 123 -10.13 -38.36 -14.78
C VAL A 123 -11.39 -37.68 -14.27
N SER A 124 -11.77 -36.56 -14.90
CA SER A 124 -13.04 -35.91 -14.61
C SER A 124 -14.22 -36.76 -15.06
N GLU A 125 -15.32 -36.65 -14.33
CA GLU A 125 -16.52 -37.48 -14.55
C GLU A 125 -17.06 -37.36 -15.98
N ASN A 126 -17.10 -36.13 -16.51
CA ASN A 126 -17.57 -35.82 -17.86
C ASN A 126 -16.68 -36.38 -18.98
N MET A 127 -15.40 -36.68 -18.71
CA MET A 127 -14.45 -37.18 -19.73
C MET A 127 -14.24 -38.69 -19.63
N ARG A 128 -14.78 -39.34 -18.60
CA ARG A 128 -14.58 -40.76 -18.28
C ARG A 128 -14.94 -41.69 -19.43
N ASP A 129 -16.12 -41.52 -20.02
CA ASP A 129 -16.60 -42.39 -21.09
C ASP A 129 -15.77 -42.22 -22.37
N SER A 130 -15.43 -40.97 -22.70
CA SER A 130 -14.52 -40.62 -23.79
C SER A 130 -13.15 -41.28 -23.65
N VAL A 131 -12.60 -41.27 -22.43
CA VAL A 131 -11.30 -41.89 -22.12
C VAL A 131 -11.38 -43.42 -22.19
N LYS A 132 -12.47 -44.04 -21.72
CA LYS A 132 -12.72 -45.49 -21.87
C LYS A 132 -12.77 -45.88 -23.35
N ASN A 133 -13.51 -45.12 -24.15
CA ASN A 133 -13.65 -45.36 -25.60
C ASN A 133 -12.33 -45.14 -26.37
N ALA A 134 -11.45 -44.28 -25.88
CA ALA A 134 -10.15 -44.01 -26.49
C ALA A 134 -9.12 -45.14 -26.31
N GLY A 135 -9.40 -46.14 -25.45
CA GLY A 135 -8.62 -47.37 -25.35
C GLY A 135 -7.24 -47.22 -24.71
N PHE A 136 -7.12 -46.41 -23.64
CA PHE A 136 -5.86 -46.30 -22.88
C PHE A 136 -5.50 -47.62 -22.19
N ALA A 137 -4.20 -47.94 -22.14
CA ALA A 137 -3.67 -49.19 -21.56
C ALA A 137 -3.67 -49.23 -20.01
N LEU A 138 -4.29 -48.25 -19.35
CA LEU A 138 -4.36 -48.13 -17.88
C LEU A 138 -5.78 -48.45 -17.40
N GLN A 139 -5.88 -48.97 -16.18
CA GLN A 139 -7.19 -49.12 -15.54
C GLN A 139 -7.74 -47.73 -15.20
N ILE A 140 -8.99 -47.46 -15.60
CA ILE A 140 -9.65 -46.19 -15.30
C ILE A 140 -10.45 -46.38 -14.02
N SER A 141 -10.18 -45.57 -12.99
CA SER A 141 -10.86 -45.67 -11.69
C SER A 141 -12.33 -45.34 -11.83
N ASP A 142 -13.27 -46.20 -11.37
CA ASP A 142 -14.72 -45.99 -11.46
C ASP A 142 -15.31 -45.10 -10.34
N THR A 143 -14.59 -44.93 -9.24
CA THR A 143 -15.10 -44.27 -8.02
C THR A 143 -14.43 -42.93 -7.72
N GLU A 144 -13.15 -42.78 -8.08
CA GLU A 144 -12.41 -41.53 -7.89
C GLU A 144 -12.54 -40.65 -9.13
N THR A 145 -12.66 -39.33 -8.92
CA THR A 145 -12.71 -38.30 -9.95
C THR A 145 -11.82 -37.12 -9.58
N VAL A 146 -11.48 -36.31 -10.57
CA VAL A 146 -10.87 -34.98 -10.40
C VAL A 146 -11.71 -33.93 -11.11
N ASP A 147 -11.61 -32.67 -10.67
CA ASP A 147 -12.38 -31.58 -11.29
C ASP A 147 -11.90 -31.26 -12.72
N SER A 148 -10.60 -31.39 -12.98
CA SER A 148 -10.00 -31.14 -14.30
C SER A 148 -8.62 -31.80 -14.46
N GLY A 149 -8.16 -31.99 -15.70
CA GLY A 149 -6.93 -32.72 -16.00
C GLY A 149 -7.04 -34.20 -15.66
N PHE A 150 -5.99 -34.80 -15.09
CA PHE A 150 -6.02 -36.20 -14.65
C PHE A 150 -4.98 -36.49 -13.55
N MET A 151 -5.11 -37.64 -12.89
CA MET A 151 -4.09 -38.18 -11.99
C MET A 151 -3.80 -39.65 -12.31
N ILE A 152 -2.58 -40.10 -12.02
CA ILE A 152 -2.19 -41.51 -12.09
C ILE A 152 -1.79 -41.97 -10.70
N LYS A 153 -2.48 -42.98 -10.18
CA LYS A 153 -2.29 -43.48 -8.81
C LYS A 153 -1.78 -44.92 -8.83
N ASP A 154 -0.59 -45.12 -8.29
CA ASP A 154 -0.03 -46.42 -7.89
C ASP A 154 -0.17 -46.58 -6.36
N LYS A 155 0.08 -47.78 -5.82
CA LYS A 155 -0.05 -48.09 -4.38
C LYS A 155 0.71 -47.12 -3.47
N ASN A 156 1.85 -46.58 -3.94
CA ASN A 156 2.74 -45.74 -3.15
C ASN A 156 2.98 -44.35 -3.76
N THR A 157 2.37 -44.01 -4.89
CA THR A 157 2.71 -42.77 -5.62
C THR A 157 1.53 -42.23 -6.39
N ILE A 158 1.37 -40.90 -6.39
CA ILE A 158 0.38 -40.18 -7.19
C ILE A 158 1.13 -39.21 -8.10
N LEU A 159 0.93 -39.34 -9.40
CA LEU A 159 1.34 -38.33 -10.37
C LEU A 159 0.15 -37.42 -10.64
N ASN A 160 0.29 -36.15 -10.27
CA ASN A 160 -0.78 -35.17 -10.36
C ASN A 160 -0.61 -34.29 -11.60
N TYR A 161 -1.54 -34.44 -12.54
CA TYR A 161 -1.63 -33.65 -13.78
C TYR A 161 -2.97 -32.90 -13.86
N THR A 162 -3.54 -32.50 -12.72
CA THR A 162 -4.68 -31.58 -12.75
C THR A 162 -4.25 -30.24 -13.31
N PHE A 163 -5.13 -29.56 -14.03
CA PHE A 163 -4.79 -28.28 -14.66
C PHE A 163 -4.43 -27.22 -13.61
N ASP A 164 -5.08 -27.26 -12.44
CA ASP A 164 -4.69 -26.42 -11.30
C ASP A 164 -3.24 -26.64 -10.90
N SER A 165 -2.83 -27.90 -10.68
CA SER A 165 -1.47 -28.21 -10.24
C SER A 165 -0.42 -27.86 -11.30
N ILE A 166 -0.74 -28.03 -12.58
CA ILE A 166 0.16 -27.65 -13.68
C ILE A 166 0.32 -26.13 -13.74
N VAL A 167 -0.80 -25.38 -13.69
CA VAL A 167 -0.75 -23.91 -13.75
C VAL A 167 -0.04 -23.34 -12.52
N ASP A 168 -0.29 -23.89 -11.34
CA ASP A 168 0.35 -23.43 -10.11
C ASP A 168 1.85 -23.77 -10.09
N TYR A 169 2.24 -24.93 -10.63
CA TYR A 169 3.65 -25.29 -10.78
C TYR A 169 4.39 -24.35 -11.75
N LEU A 170 3.76 -23.96 -12.85
CA LEU A 170 4.34 -23.06 -13.85
C LEU A 170 4.21 -21.58 -13.49
N ARG A 171 3.41 -21.23 -12.48
CA ARG A 171 3.14 -19.83 -12.11
C ARG A 171 4.43 -19.06 -11.84
N ASP A 172 5.32 -19.61 -11.02
CA ASP A 172 6.55 -18.93 -10.60
C ASP A 172 7.49 -18.65 -11.78
N GLU A 173 7.55 -19.58 -12.74
CA GLU A 173 8.35 -19.43 -13.95
C GLU A 173 7.73 -18.42 -14.93
N LEU A 174 6.41 -18.46 -15.08
CA LEU A 174 5.69 -17.64 -16.05
C LEU A 174 5.41 -16.23 -15.55
N GLU A 175 5.42 -15.98 -14.25
CA GLU A 175 5.01 -14.71 -13.64
C GLU A 175 5.74 -13.51 -14.25
N SER A 176 7.07 -13.59 -14.38
CA SER A 176 7.88 -12.51 -14.96
C SER A 176 7.51 -12.22 -16.42
N SER A 177 7.33 -13.27 -17.23
CA SER A 177 6.96 -13.13 -18.65
C SER A 177 5.57 -12.52 -18.83
N ILE A 178 4.62 -12.91 -17.96
CA ILE A 178 3.25 -12.42 -17.98
C ILE A 178 3.22 -10.96 -17.53
N VAL A 179 3.97 -10.60 -16.48
CA VAL A 179 4.11 -9.21 -16.01
C VAL A 179 4.62 -8.31 -17.14
N HIS A 180 5.67 -8.74 -17.86
CA HIS A 180 6.21 -7.98 -18.98
C HIS A 180 5.19 -7.81 -20.10
N SER A 181 4.46 -8.89 -20.45
CA SER A 181 3.44 -8.87 -21.49
C SER A 181 2.24 -7.98 -21.14
N LEU A 182 1.72 -8.08 -19.91
CA LEU A 182 0.51 -7.38 -19.47
C LEU A 182 0.75 -5.91 -19.15
N PHE A 183 1.89 -5.59 -18.54
CA PHE A 183 2.15 -4.24 -18.01
C PHE A 183 3.21 -3.47 -18.79
N LYS A 184 3.89 -4.09 -19.77
CA LYS A 184 4.97 -3.49 -20.56
C LYS A 184 6.08 -2.89 -19.69
N GLU A 185 6.37 -3.57 -18.58
CA GLU A 185 7.43 -3.24 -17.61
C GLU A 185 8.51 -4.32 -17.64
#